data_AF-A0A7W0KA38-F1
#
_entry.id   AF-A0A7W0KA38-F1
#
_cell.length_a   1.000
_cell.length_b   1.000
_cell.length_c   1.000
_cell.angle_alpha   90.00
_cell.angle_beta   90.00
_cell.angle_gamma   90.00
#
_symmetry.space_group_name_H-M   'P 1'
#
loop_
_entity.id
_entity.type
_entity.pdbx_description
1 polymer ?
#
loop_
_entity_poly.entity_id
_entity_poly.type
_entity_poly.pdbx_seq_one_letter_code
_entity_poly.pdbx_strand_id
1 'polypeptide(L)'
;MLCGGVIDSPKLLMLSGIGPPEHLRSLGLPIVADLPGVGSNLQDHLKLSTRWNGKTTLPPSTVTAGMFVRSQPGGINPVSSPDLQFYIGRGLDQPDRFVTVTVSLVRPRSRGDVRLQSSAPLAPPVIAATTYSKEVTWRLLSKACGCRA
;
A
#
# COMPACT_ATOMS: atom_id res chain seq x y z
N MET A 1 -0.12 -25.30 -4.88
CA MET A 1 0.47 -23.95 -5.00
C MET A 1 -0.65 -22.96 -5.24
N LEU A 2 -0.69 -21.83 -4.54
CA LEU A 2 -1.72 -20.79 -4.65
C LEU A 2 -1.07 -19.46 -5.02
N CYS A 3 -1.59 -18.76 -6.03
CA CYS A 3 -1.00 -17.53 -6.58
C CYS A 3 -2.06 -16.45 -6.91
N GLY A 4 -3.06 -16.27 -6.05
CA GLY A 4 -4.14 -15.27 -6.23
C GLY A 4 -3.77 -13.84 -5.82
N GLY A 5 -2.50 -13.54 -5.60
CA GLY A 5 -2.07 -12.23 -5.09
C GLY A 5 -2.53 -11.94 -3.65
N VAL A 6 -2.33 -10.70 -3.20
CA VAL A 6 -2.47 -10.32 -1.77
C VAL A 6 -3.92 -10.24 -1.29
N ILE A 7 -4.88 -10.14 -2.22
CA ILE A 7 -6.31 -10.02 -1.92
C ILE A 7 -7.02 -11.36 -2.10
N ASP A 8 -6.85 -12.02 -3.26
CA ASP A 8 -7.62 -13.23 -3.54
C ASP A 8 -7.02 -14.49 -2.91
N SER A 9 -5.69 -14.55 -2.65
CA SER A 9 -5.11 -15.70 -1.94
C SER A 9 -5.71 -15.88 -0.53
N PRO A 10 -5.73 -14.87 0.36
CA PRO A 10 -6.36 -15.05 1.67
C PRO A 10 -7.87 -15.28 1.58
N LYS A 11 -8.57 -14.68 0.60
CA LYS A 11 -9.99 -14.95 0.34
C LYS A 11 -10.22 -16.44 0.01
N LEU A 12 -9.46 -16.99 -0.93
CA LEU A 12 -9.58 -18.38 -1.36
C LEU A 12 -9.22 -19.36 -0.23
N LEU A 13 -8.18 -19.05 0.56
CA LEU A 13 -7.85 -19.84 1.75
C LEU A 13 -9.03 -19.87 2.74
N MET A 14 -9.60 -18.71 3.07
CA MET A 14 -10.74 -18.66 3.99
C MET A 14 -11.97 -19.39 3.44
N LEU A 15 -12.31 -19.22 2.15
CA LEU A 15 -13.40 -19.97 1.50
C LEU A 15 -13.16 -21.48 1.48
N SER A 16 -11.90 -21.90 1.51
CA SER A 16 -11.48 -23.31 1.63
C SER A 16 -11.39 -23.80 3.07
N GLY A 17 -11.84 -23.01 4.05
CA GLY A 17 -11.82 -23.36 5.46
C GLY A 17 -10.47 -23.16 6.17
N ILE A 18 -9.53 -22.42 5.58
CA ILE A 18 -8.19 -22.16 6.11
C ILE A 18 -8.11 -20.69 6.52
N GLY A 19 -8.17 -20.39 7.82
CA GLY A 19 -8.16 -19.01 8.30
C GLY A 19 -8.63 -18.83 9.75
N PRO A 20 -9.03 -17.61 10.14
CA PRO A 20 -9.45 -17.30 11.51
C PRO A 20 -10.76 -18.05 11.87
N PRO A 21 -10.76 -18.94 12.87
CA PRO A 21 -11.84 -19.92 13.08
C PRO A 21 -13.16 -19.26 13.47
N GLU A 22 -13.14 -18.19 14.27
CA GLU A 22 -14.35 -17.45 14.64
C GLU A 22 -14.99 -16.75 13.43
N HIS A 23 -14.16 -16.19 12.54
CA HIS A 23 -14.63 -15.55 11.30
C HIS A 23 -15.20 -16.58 10.30
N LEU A 24 -14.61 -17.77 10.22
CA LEU A 24 -15.14 -18.85 9.38
C LEU A 24 -16.46 -19.40 9.91
N ARG A 25 -16.55 -19.63 11.23
CA ARG A 25 -17.79 -20.09 11.90
C ARG A 25 -18.93 -19.12 11.72
N SER A 26 -18.69 -17.80 11.83
CA SER A 26 -19.74 -16.79 11.66
C SER A 26 -20.33 -16.77 10.24
N LEU A 27 -19.61 -17.31 9.25
CA LEU A 27 -20.05 -17.44 7.86
C LEU A 27 -20.52 -18.85 7.49
N GLY A 28 -20.60 -19.76 8.47
CA GLY A 28 -21.00 -21.16 8.25
C GLY A 28 -20.01 -21.99 7.44
N LEU A 29 -18.74 -21.59 7.39
CA LEU A 29 -17.70 -22.32 6.67
C LEU A 29 -17.07 -23.40 7.57
N PRO A 30 -16.76 -24.60 7.02
CA PRO A 30 -16.02 -25.61 7.75
C PRO A 30 -14.61 -25.10 8.04
N ILE A 31 -14.04 -25.49 9.19
CA ILE A 31 -12.65 -25.18 9.53
C ILE A 31 -11.78 -26.38 9.19
N VAL A 32 -10.96 -26.24 8.15
CA VAL A 32 -9.93 -27.20 7.76
C VAL A 32 -8.63 -26.95 8.53
N ALA A 33 -8.26 -25.68 8.72
CA ALA A 33 -7.10 -25.30 9.50
C ALA A 33 -7.29 -23.93 10.18
N ASP A 34 -7.00 -23.88 11.48
CA ASP A 34 -6.98 -22.66 12.28
C ASP A 34 -5.67 -21.89 12.00
N LEU A 35 -5.78 -20.86 11.16
CA LEU A 35 -4.66 -19.99 10.81
C LEU A 35 -5.11 -18.52 10.92
N PRO A 36 -5.05 -17.90 12.11
CA PRO A 36 -5.57 -16.55 12.34
C PRO A 36 -4.81 -15.46 11.56
N GLY A 37 -3.61 -15.77 11.06
CA GLY A 37 -2.82 -14.86 10.22
C GLY A 37 -3.36 -14.70 8.79
N VAL A 38 -4.20 -15.62 8.29
CA VAL A 38 -4.76 -15.50 6.94
C VAL A 38 -5.65 -14.27 6.84
N GLY A 39 -5.38 -13.43 5.84
CA GLY A 39 -6.07 -12.15 5.65
C GLY A 39 -5.51 -11.00 6.49
N SER A 40 -4.63 -11.26 7.45
CA SER A 40 -4.02 -10.21 8.28
C SER A 40 -2.75 -9.62 7.66
N ASN A 41 -2.20 -8.57 8.27
CA ASN A 41 -0.89 -7.98 7.94
C ASN A 41 -0.80 -7.44 6.50
N LEU A 42 -1.92 -6.94 5.95
CA LEU A 42 -1.94 -6.26 4.66
C LEU A 42 -1.07 -4.99 4.76
N GLN A 43 -0.16 -4.85 3.79
CA GLN A 43 0.76 -3.72 3.68
C GLN A 43 0.68 -3.16 2.28
N ASP A 44 0.76 -1.84 2.18
CA ASP A 44 0.84 -1.13 0.91
C ASP A 44 1.73 0.11 1.03
N HIS A 45 2.36 0.49 -0.07
CA HIS A 45 3.16 1.70 -0.14
C HIS A 45 2.24 2.91 -0.30
N LEU A 46 2.09 3.70 0.76
CA LEU A 46 1.34 4.95 0.66
C LEU A 46 2.12 5.97 -0.17
N LYS A 47 1.46 6.58 -1.15
CA LYS A 47 2.07 7.52 -2.09
C LYS A 47 1.35 8.87 -2.08
N LEU A 48 2.12 9.93 -2.23
CA LEU A 48 1.63 11.28 -2.45
C LEU A 48 2.34 11.88 -3.65
N SER A 49 1.58 12.42 -4.59
CA SER A 49 2.09 12.99 -5.84
C SER A 49 1.80 14.48 -5.90
N THR A 50 2.82 15.28 -6.21
CA THR A 50 2.67 16.70 -6.52
C THR A 50 3.04 16.95 -7.97
N ARG A 51 2.23 17.77 -8.65
CA ARG A 51 2.47 18.17 -10.05
C ARG A 51 2.98 19.60 -10.11
N TRP A 52 4.03 19.80 -10.89
CA TRP A 52 4.72 21.07 -11.05
C TRP A 52 4.71 21.47 -12.52
N ASN A 53 4.42 22.74 -12.81
CA ASN A 53 4.45 23.25 -14.17
C ASN A 53 5.90 23.46 -14.62
N GLY A 54 6.27 22.82 -15.72
CA GLY A 54 7.56 22.93 -16.38
C GLY A 54 7.57 24.02 -17.44
N LYS A 55 8.77 24.49 -17.77
CA LYS A 55 8.94 25.55 -18.78
C LYS A 55 8.81 25.05 -20.23
N THR A 56 8.93 23.75 -20.44
CA THR A 56 8.94 23.11 -21.75
C THR A 56 8.04 21.88 -21.78
N THR A 57 7.49 21.59 -22.94
CA THR A 57 6.79 20.33 -23.19
C THR A 57 7.82 19.21 -23.31
N LEU A 58 7.53 18.06 -22.72
CA LEU A 58 8.43 16.93 -22.68
C LEU A 58 7.67 15.64 -23.02
N PRO A 59 8.34 14.61 -23.58
CA PRO A 59 7.67 13.37 -23.97
C PRO A 59 7.15 12.58 -22.75
N PRO A 60 6.21 11.64 -22.98
CA PRO A 60 5.73 10.69 -21.97
C PRO A 60 6.86 9.94 -21.28
N SER A 61 6.73 9.75 -19.97
CA SER A 61 7.58 8.83 -19.22
C SER A 61 6.92 8.43 -17.90
N THR A 62 6.95 7.13 -17.59
CA THR A 62 6.46 6.60 -16.32
C THR A 62 7.37 7.00 -15.16
N VAL A 63 8.68 6.82 -15.31
CA VAL A 63 9.70 7.25 -14.34
C VAL A 63 10.97 7.66 -15.09
N THR A 64 11.39 8.93 -14.96
CA THR A 64 12.63 9.45 -15.53
C THR A 64 13.79 9.45 -14.52
N ALA A 65 13.47 9.56 -13.23
CA ALA A 65 14.47 9.58 -12.16
C ALA A 65 13.84 9.07 -10.86
N GLY A 66 14.66 8.56 -9.95
CA GLY A 66 14.21 8.14 -8.64
C GLY A 66 15.33 8.24 -7.61
N MET A 67 14.93 8.29 -6.34
CA MET A 67 15.85 8.41 -5.22
C MET A 67 15.26 7.72 -3.99
N PHE A 68 16.10 7.04 -3.22
CA PHE A 68 15.74 6.54 -1.90
C PHE A 68 16.36 7.44 -0.84
N VAL A 69 15.55 7.94 0.10
CA VAL A 69 16.01 8.83 1.17
C VAL A 69 15.50 8.40 2.52
N ARG A 70 16.06 9.02 3.56
CA ARG A 70 15.63 8.89 4.94
C ARG A 70 14.77 10.09 5.32
N SER A 71 13.63 9.85 5.96
CA SER A 71 12.76 10.91 6.47
C SER A 71 13.34 11.66 7.67
N GLN A 72 14.25 11.02 8.43
CA GLN A 72 14.90 11.60 9.61
C GLN A 72 16.42 11.29 9.63
N PRO A 73 17.28 12.27 9.91
CA PRO A 73 18.69 12.01 10.26
C PRO A 73 18.76 11.18 11.54
N GLY A 74 19.51 10.08 11.54
CA GLY A 74 19.71 9.23 12.73
C GLY A 74 18.77 8.04 12.87
N GLY A 75 17.59 8.05 12.22
CA GLY A 75 16.65 6.92 12.23
C GLY A 75 16.30 6.40 13.64
N ILE A 76 15.61 5.26 13.71
CA ILE A 76 15.35 4.56 14.99
C ILE A 76 16.47 3.53 15.28
N ASN A 77 17.46 3.46 14.38
CA ASN A 77 18.60 2.56 14.45
C ASN A 77 19.74 3.13 13.54
N PRO A 78 21.02 3.19 13.98
CA PRO A 78 22.12 3.77 13.21
C PRO A 78 22.36 3.15 11.82
N VAL A 79 21.83 1.95 11.57
CA VAL A 79 21.85 1.24 10.26
C VAL A 79 20.47 1.31 9.59
N SER A 80 19.79 2.45 9.64
CA SER A 80 18.44 2.56 9.07
C SER A 80 18.50 2.61 7.54
N SER A 81 17.90 1.61 6.90
CA SER A 81 17.64 1.59 5.47
C SER A 81 16.61 2.67 5.06
N PRO A 82 16.61 3.14 3.79
CA PRO A 82 15.74 4.24 3.34
C PRO A 82 14.25 3.94 3.51
N ASP A 83 13.48 4.86 4.08
CA ASP A 83 12.05 4.72 4.34
C ASP A 83 11.18 5.50 3.33
N LEU A 84 11.78 6.36 2.52
CA LEU A 84 11.12 7.09 1.45
C LEU A 84 11.70 6.75 0.08
N GLN A 85 10.83 6.58 -0.91
CA GLN A 85 11.18 6.53 -2.32
C GLN A 85 10.55 7.70 -3.04
N PHE A 86 11.38 8.53 -3.67
CA PHE A 86 10.96 9.53 -4.63
C PHE A 86 11.07 8.94 -6.02
N TYR A 87 10.06 9.20 -6.85
CA TYR A 87 10.18 9.01 -8.28
C TYR A 87 9.57 10.19 -9.01
N ILE A 88 10.24 10.56 -10.09
CA ILE A 88 9.89 11.68 -10.94
C ILE A 88 9.41 11.08 -12.25
N GLY A 89 8.19 11.42 -12.64
CA GLY A 89 7.57 10.96 -13.87
C GLY A 89 6.62 12.02 -14.41
N ARG A 90 5.99 11.75 -15.55
CA ARG A 90 4.99 12.65 -16.14
C ARG A 90 3.59 12.07 -16.14
N GLY A 91 3.48 10.75 -16.00
CA GLY A 91 2.23 10.06 -15.67
C GLY A 91 1.14 10.23 -16.72
N LEU A 92 1.50 10.22 -18.01
CA LEU A 92 0.57 10.41 -19.12
C LEU A 92 0.99 9.60 -20.34
N ASP A 93 0.00 9.25 -21.15
CA ASP A 93 0.14 8.66 -22.49
C ASP A 93 0.50 9.72 -23.56
N GLN A 94 0.52 11.00 -23.18
CA GLN A 94 0.67 12.16 -24.08
C GLN A 94 1.75 13.14 -23.57
N PRO A 95 2.46 13.86 -24.47
CA PRO A 95 3.40 14.90 -24.09
C PRO A 95 2.72 16.03 -23.31
N ASP A 96 3.34 16.48 -22.22
CA ASP A 96 2.82 17.58 -21.41
C ASP A 96 3.94 18.48 -20.88
N ARG A 97 3.55 19.57 -20.19
CA ARG A 97 4.48 20.49 -19.53
C ARG A 97 4.65 20.19 -18.05
N PHE A 98 3.98 19.18 -17.50
CA PHE A 98 4.03 18.93 -16.07
C PHE A 98 5.10 17.91 -15.70
N VAL A 99 5.67 18.08 -14.52
CA VAL A 99 6.51 17.08 -13.87
C VAL A 99 5.80 16.66 -12.59
N THR A 100 5.61 15.35 -12.44
CA THR A 100 5.04 14.75 -11.23
C THR A 100 6.17 14.23 -10.37
N VAL A 101 6.26 14.74 -9.14
CA VAL A 101 7.13 14.19 -8.11
C VAL A 101 6.25 13.39 -7.16
N THR A 102 6.48 12.09 -7.11
CA THR A 102 5.78 11.20 -6.18
C THR A 102 6.73 10.76 -5.09
N VAL A 103 6.29 10.89 -3.85
CA VAL A 103 6.95 10.30 -2.68
C VAL A 103 6.12 9.09 -2.22
N SER A 104 6.79 7.99 -1.92
CA SER A 104 6.20 6.76 -1.39
C SER A 104 6.87 6.37 -0.08
N LEU A 105 6.06 6.02 0.92
CA LEU A 105 6.57 5.38 2.15
C LEU A 105 6.79 3.89 1.87
N VAL A 106 8.05 3.47 1.85
CA VAL A 106 8.43 2.07 1.52
C VAL A 106 8.53 1.17 2.75
N ARG A 107 8.41 1.74 3.95
CA ARG A 107 8.32 0.99 5.21
C ARG A 107 7.13 1.45 6.05
N PRO A 108 5.89 1.19 5.58
CA PRO A 108 4.70 1.53 6.34
C PRO A 108 4.67 0.75 7.67
N ARG A 109 4.33 1.44 8.75
CA ARG A 109 4.05 0.80 10.05
C ARG A 109 2.58 0.40 10.21
N SER A 110 1.68 0.99 9.42
CA SER A 110 0.27 0.63 9.42
C SER A 110 0.08 -0.78 8.84
N ARG A 111 -0.96 -1.48 9.30
CA ARG A 111 -1.32 -2.83 8.89
C ARG A 111 -2.82 -2.91 8.70
N GLY A 112 -3.23 -3.36 7.52
CA GLY A 112 -4.62 -3.65 7.21
C GLY A 112 -4.93 -5.13 7.27
N ASP A 113 -6.13 -5.46 6.83
CA ASP A 113 -6.60 -6.83 6.69
C ASP A 113 -7.58 -7.00 5.52
N VAL A 114 -7.76 -8.25 5.10
CA VAL A 114 -8.70 -8.72 4.09
C VAL A 114 -9.58 -9.78 4.73
N ARG A 115 -10.90 -9.60 4.68
CA ARG A 115 -11.88 -10.51 5.30
C ARG A 115 -12.95 -10.92 4.29
N LEU A 116 -13.50 -12.12 4.45
CA LEU A 116 -14.71 -12.49 3.72
C LEU A 116 -15.89 -11.62 4.17
N GLN A 117 -16.63 -11.07 3.20
CA GLN A 117 -17.93 -10.44 3.45
C GLN A 117 -19.04 -11.48 3.60
N SER A 118 -18.94 -12.58 2.84
CA SER A 118 -19.87 -13.71 2.87
C SER A 118 -19.17 -14.99 2.41
N SER A 119 -19.87 -16.12 2.49
CA SER A 119 -19.41 -17.41 1.94
C SER A 119 -19.62 -17.55 0.43
N ALA A 120 -20.23 -16.57 -0.24
CA ALA A 120 -20.42 -16.61 -1.68
C ALA A 120 -19.08 -16.38 -2.42
N PRO A 121 -18.62 -17.32 -3.28
CA PRO A 121 -17.27 -17.24 -3.85
C PRO A 121 -16.99 -15.98 -4.67
N LEU A 122 -18.01 -15.45 -5.35
CA LEU A 122 -17.91 -14.25 -6.18
C LEU A 122 -18.14 -12.95 -5.42
N ALA A 123 -18.53 -13.01 -4.13
CA ALA A 123 -18.66 -11.80 -3.33
C ALA A 123 -17.27 -11.15 -3.13
N PRO A 124 -17.17 -9.82 -3.23
CA PRO A 124 -15.92 -9.13 -2.94
C PRO A 124 -15.54 -9.30 -1.46
N PRO A 125 -14.24 -9.40 -1.12
CA PRO A 125 -13.82 -9.35 0.27
C PRO A 125 -13.93 -7.90 0.80
N VAL A 126 -14.01 -7.77 2.12
CA VAL A 126 -13.81 -6.50 2.81
C VAL A 126 -12.31 -6.26 2.91
N ILE A 127 -11.84 -5.08 2.46
CA ILE A 127 -10.43 -4.68 2.51
C ILE A 127 -10.31 -3.47 3.42
N ALA A 128 -9.67 -3.64 4.57
CA ALA A 128 -9.40 -2.57 5.52
C ALA A 128 -7.96 -2.09 5.38
N ALA A 129 -7.70 -1.20 4.41
CA ALA A 129 -6.40 -0.52 4.31
C ALA A 129 -6.32 0.58 5.38
N THR A 130 -5.69 0.33 6.53
CA THR A 130 -5.56 1.32 7.63
C THR A 130 -4.49 2.39 7.33
N THR A 131 -4.41 2.83 6.08
CA THR A 131 -3.34 3.67 5.53
C THR A 131 -3.22 5.05 6.20
N TYR A 132 -4.24 5.50 6.95
CA TYR A 132 -4.29 6.81 7.60
C TYR A 132 -4.40 6.77 9.14
N SER A 133 -4.41 5.60 9.77
CA SER A 133 -4.70 5.51 11.22
C SER A 133 -3.58 6.03 12.14
N LYS A 134 -2.42 6.39 11.59
CA LYS A 134 -1.30 6.98 12.34
C LYS A 134 -0.95 8.35 11.77
N GLU A 135 -1.18 9.37 12.59
CA GLU A 135 -0.87 10.80 12.37
C GLU A 135 0.56 11.04 11.84
N VAL A 136 1.49 10.14 12.18
CA VAL A 136 2.90 10.15 11.76
C VAL A 136 3.07 10.00 10.25
N THR A 137 2.28 9.14 9.60
CA THR A 137 2.42 8.83 8.17
C THR A 137 2.05 10.05 7.31
N TRP A 138 0.93 10.71 7.64
CA TRP A 138 0.48 11.90 6.93
C TRP A 138 1.45 13.08 7.12
N ARG A 139 1.88 13.34 8.36
CA ARG A 139 2.83 14.41 8.68
C ARG A 139 4.18 14.26 7.95
N LEU A 140 4.62 13.02 7.75
CA LEU A 140 5.88 12.73 7.06
C LEU A 140 5.76 12.95 5.55
N LEU A 141 4.67 12.52 4.93
CA LEU A 141 4.43 12.74 3.50
C LEU A 141 4.15 14.22 3.18
N SER A 142 3.39 14.93 4.01
CA SER A 142 3.13 16.37 3.81
C SER A 142 4.41 17.20 3.90
N LYS A 143 5.27 16.90 4.90
CA LYS A 143 6.59 17.53 5.04
C LYS A 143 7.50 17.22 3.84
N ALA A 144 7.51 15.98 3.36
CA ALA A 144 8.31 15.57 2.20
C ALA A 144 7.87 16.26 0.89
N CYS A 145 6.59 16.59 0.75
CA CYS A 145 6.06 17.32 -0.40
C CYS A 145 6.15 18.85 -0.28
N GLY A 146 6.63 19.39 0.85
CA GLY A 146 6.66 20.83 1.10
C GLY A 146 5.27 21.46 1.26
N CYS A 147 4.22 20.65 1.49
CA CYS A 147 2.88 21.14 1.79
C CYS A 147 2.85 21.61 3.25
N ARG A 148 2.37 22.83 3.50
CA ARG A 148 2.03 23.27 4.87
C ARG A 148 0.86 22.41 5.35
N ALA A 149 1.05 21.72 6.48
CA ALA A 149 0.00 20.97 7.17
C ALA A 149 -1.00 21.92 7.84
#